data_AF-A0A318SKL0-F1
#
_entry.id   AF-A0A318SKL0-F1
#
_cell.length_a   1.000
_cell.length_b   1.000
_cell.length_c   1.000
_cell.angle_alpha   90.00
_cell.angle_beta   90.00
_cell.angle_gamma   90.00
#
_symmetry.space_group_name_H-M   'P 1'
#
loop_
_entity.id
_entity.type
_entity.pdbx_description
1 polymer ?
#
loop_
_entity_poly.entity_id
_entity_poly.type
_entity_poly.pdbx_seq_one_letter_code
_entity_poly.pdbx_strand_id
1 'polypeptide(L)'
;MTCGKSGCLCTIHPRAETPPMPRFAANLSFLYQELDFLDRFAAAARDGFGAVEYLAPYPFPVAEIAARLRDHGLHQVTCPPGCAPGCLPGSS
;
A
#
# COMPACT_ATOMS: atom_id res chain seq x y z
N MET A 1 31.72 55.65 5.73
CA MET A 1 30.85 54.54 6.18
C MET A 1 31.29 53.25 5.50
N THR A 2 31.94 52.34 6.22
CA THR A 2 32.03 50.92 5.83
C THR A 2 31.99 50.08 7.11
N CYS A 3 30.85 49.43 7.37
CA CYS A 3 30.70 48.48 8.46
C CYS A 3 31.03 47.10 7.90
N GLY A 4 32.21 46.56 8.23
CA GLY A 4 32.59 45.19 7.93
C GLY A 4 31.88 44.23 8.87
N LYS A 5 30.93 43.46 8.34
CA LYS A 5 30.25 42.40 9.11
C LYS A 5 30.99 41.08 8.88
N SER A 6 31.70 40.71 9.94
CA SER A 6 32.42 39.45 10.13
C SER A 6 31.57 38.23 9.79
N GLY A 7 32.26 37.21 9.28
CA GLY A 7 31.74 35.96 8.76
C GLY A 7 30.66 35.31 9.62
N CYS A 8 29.53 35.08 9.00
CA CYS A 8 28.62 34.01 9.37
C CYS A 8 28.40 33.20 8.09
N LEU A 9 29.28 32.23 7.85
CA LEU A 9 29.10 31.26 6.77
C LEU A 9 27.98 30.32 7.22
N CYS A 10 26.74 30.71 6.98
CA CYS A 10 25.61 29.81 7.06
C CYS A 10 25.78 28.77 5.94
N THR A 11 26.49 27.68 6.23
CA THR A 11 26.50 26.51 5.34
C THR A 11 25.06 26.01 5.26
N ILE A 12 24.39 26.38 4.18
CA ILE A 12 23.12 25.79 3.77
C ILE A 12 23.36 24.30 3.55
N HIS A 13 23.08 23.48 4.56
CA HIS A 13 22.98 22.05 4.36
C HIS A 13 21.77 21.80 3.43
N PRO A 14 21.93 21.06 2.32
CA PRO A 14 20.78 20.68 1.52
C PRO A 14 19.88 19.80 2.39
N ARG A 15 18.71 20.31 2.81
CA ARG A 15 17.63 19.46 3.32
C ARG A 15 16.92 18.86 2.12
N ALA A 16 17.42 17.74 1.63
CA ALA A 16 16.69 16.90 0.69
C ALA A 16 16.58 15.50 1.27
N GLU A 17 15.68 15.33 2.22
CA GLU A 17 15.13 14.02 2.53
C GLU A 17 13.65 14.12 2.23
N THR A 18 13.25 13.63 1.05
CA THR A 18 11.85 13.55 0.66
C THR A 18 11.16 12.68 1.70
N PRO A 19 10.12 13.17 2.40
CA PRO A 19 9.43 12.37 3.41
C PRO A 19 8.89 11.09 2.76
N PRO A 20 8.93 9.95 3.46
CA PRO A 20 8.44 8.70 2.90
C PRO A 20 7.00 8.87 2.45
N MET A 21 6.72 8.52 1.19
CA MET A 21 5.37 8.58 0.64
C MET A 21 4.47 7.63 1.44
N PRO A 22 3.29 8.08 1.91
CA PRO A 22 2.37 7.21 2.62
C PRO A 22 1.95 6.05 1.71
N ARG A 23 2.03 4.83 2.24
CA ARG A 23 1.58 3.62 1.55
C ARG A 23 0.07 3.50 1.74
N PHE A 24 -0.68 3.70 0.66
CA PHE A 24 -2.13 3.54 0.67
C PHE A 24 -2.56 2.11 0.32
N ALA A 25 -3.65 1.66 0.94
CA ALA A 25 -4.31 0.42 0.62
C ALA A 25 -5.75 0.69 0.19
N ALA A 26 -6.22 0.00 -0.86
CA ALA A 26 -7.62 0.07 -1.26
C ALA A 26 -8.48 -0.74 -0.30
N ASN A 27 -9.46 -0.11 0.33
CA ASN A 27 -10.44 -0.81 1.16
C ASN A 27 -11.57 -1.36 0.27
N LEU A 28 -11.50 -2.66 -0.06
CA LEU A 28 -12.43 -3.32 -0.98
C LEU A 28 -13.83 -3.53 -0.39
N SER A 29 -14.01 -3.29 0.92
CA SER A 29 -15.33 -3.28 1.55
C SER A 29 -16.12 -2.01 1.19
N PHE A 30 -15.43 -0.92 0.83
CA PHE A 30 -16.07 0.36 0.49
C PHE A 30 -15.82 0.82 -0.96
N LEU A 31 -14.71 0.44 -1.58
CA LEU A 31 -14.40 0.75 -2.98
C LEU A 31 -14.89 -0.35 -3.92
N TYR A 32 -15.19 0.03 -5.16
CA TYR A 32 -15.55 -0.88 -6.27
C TYR A 32 -16.79 -1.74 -5.97
N GLN A 33 -17.80 -1.17 -5.31
CA GLN A 33 -19.00 -1.92 -4.88
C GLN A 33 -19.86 -2.41 -6.05
N GLU A 34 -19.72 -1.78 -7.21
CA GLU A 34 -20.28 -2.13 -8.51
C GLU A 34 -19.67 -3.39 -9.15
N LEU A 35 -18.58 -3.93 -8.60
CA LEU A 35 -17.95 -5.17 -9.05
C LEU A 35 -18.13 -6.31 -8.05
N ASP A 36 -18.09 -7.54 -8.55
CA ASP A 36 -17.96 -8.74 -7.72
C ASP A 36 -16.66 -8.70 -6.92
N PHE A 37 -16.67 -9.22 -5.70
CA PHE A 37 -15.58 -9.03 -4.74
C PHE A 37 -14.19 -9.41 -5.28
N LEU A 38 -14.09 -10.53 -6.00
CA LEU A 38 -12.81 -10.99 -6.58
C LEU A 38 -12.32 -10.08 -7.72
N ASP A 39 -13.22 -9.40 -8.43
CA ASP A 39 -12.87 -8.48 -9.52
C ASP A 39 -12.37 -7.12 -8.99
N ARG A 40 -12.69 -6.80 -7.73
CA ARG A 40 -12.20 -5.56 -7.07
C ARG A 40 -10.69 -5.54 -6.91
N PHE A 41 -10.03 -6.69 -6.83
CA PHE A 41 -8.58 -6.79 -6.77
C PHE A 41 -7.96 -6.27 -8.07
N ALA A 42 -8.50 -6.69 -9.22
CA ALA A 42 -8.04 -6.20 -10.52
C ALA A 42 -8.27 -4.69 -10.66
N ALA A 43 -9.42 -4.18 -10.21
CA ALA A 43 -9.73 -2.76 -10.22
C ALA A 43 -8.74 -1.94 -9.37
N ALA A 44 -8.45 -2.39 -8.14
CA ALA A 44 -7.48 -1.74 -7.26
C ALA A 44 -6.07 -1.67 -7.88
N ALA A 45 -5.61 -2.77 -8.49
CA ALA A 45 -4.31 -2.79 -9.15
C ALA A 45 -4.26 -1.86 -10.38
N ARG A 46 -5.34 -1.78 -11.14
CA ARG A 46 -5.46 -0.87 -12.29
C ARG A 46 -5.40 0.60 -11.88
N ASP A 47 -5.94 0.93 -10.71
CA ASP A 47 -5.88 2.29 -10.15
C ASP A 47 -4.54 2.60 -9.46
N GLY A 48 -3.60 1.66 -9.47
CA GLY A 48 -2.23 1.86 -8.97
C GLY A 48 -2.04 1.56 -7.48
N PHE A 49 -3.01 0.92 -6.83
CA PHE A 49 -2.82 0.44 -5.47
C PHE A 49 -1.87 -0.77 -5.46
N GLY A 50 -0.87 -0.74 -4.56
CA GLY A 50 0.00 -1.89 -4.30
C GLY A 50 -0.48 -2.74 -3.11
N ALA A 51 -1.56 -2.34 -2.45
CA ALA A 51 -2.07 -3.03 -1.28
C ALA A 51 -3.59 -2.93 -1.14
N VAL A 52 -4.20 -3.91 -0.49
CA VAL A 52 -5.65 -3.99 -0.27
C VAL A 52 -5.97 -4.39 1.17
N GLU A 53 -7.15 -3.98 1.63
CA GLU A 53 -7.74 -4.44 2.87
C GLU A 53 -9.25 -4.66 2.71
N TYR A 54 -9.81 -5.53 3.55
CA TYR A 54 -11.24 -5.84 3.59
C TYR A 54 -11.58 -6.47 4.94
N LEU A 55 -12.80 -6.25 5.42
CA LEU A 55 -13.21 -6.64 6.78
C LEU A 55 -13.57 -8.13 6.92
N ALA A 56 -14.02 -8.77 5.84
CA ALA A 56 -14.73 -10.05 5.94
C ALA A 56 -14.84 -10.78 4.59
N PRO A 57 -13.93 -11.71 4.25
CA PRO A 57 -14.00 -12.49 3.01
C PRO A 57 -14.81 -13.80 3.17
N TYR A 58 -15.91 -13.80 3.94
CA TYR A 58 -16.52 -15.04 4.43
C TYR A 58 -17.01 -16.06 3.38
N PRO A 59 -17.42 -15.69 2.15
CA PRO A 59 -17.82 -16.69 1.16
C PRO A 59 -16.68 -17.17 0.23
N PHE A 60 -15.48 -16.56 0.29
CA PHE A 60 -14.43 -16.85 -0.69
C PHE A 60 -13.32 -17.74 -0.12
N PRO A 61 -12.90 -18.80 -0.84
CA PRO A 61 -11.74 -19.60 -0.44
C PRO A 61 -10.48 -18.74 -0.35
N VAL A 62 -9.67 -18.97 0.69
CA VAL A 62 -8.38 -18.28 0.88
C VAL A 62 -7.45 -18.46 -0.33
N ALA A 63 -7.50 -19.61 -0.99
CA ALA A 63 -6.71 -19.89 -2.18
C ALA A 63 -7.04 -18.97 -3.37
N GLU A 64 -8.33 -18.65 -3.58
CA GLU A 64 -8.79 -17.73 -4.63
C GLU A 64 -8.32 -16.30 -4.36
N ILE A 65 -8.43 -15.87 -3.10
CA ILE A 65 -7.95 -14.56 -2.67
C ILE A 65 -6.43 -14.46 -2.85
N ALA A 66 -5.70 -15.48 -2.42
CA ALA A 66 -4.24 -15.52 -2.57
C ALA A 66 -3.82 -15.53 -4.05
N ALA A 67 -4.59 -16.20 -4.92
CA ALA A 67 -4.38 -16.15 -6.37
C ALA A 67 -4.56 -14.71 -6.89
N ARG A 68 -5.66 -14.04 -6.56
CA ARG A 68 -5.90 -12.65 -6.98
C ARG A 68 -4.85 -11.67 -6.48
N LEU A 69 -4.37 -11.83 -5.24
CA LEU A 69 -3.28 -11.01 -4.71
C LEU A 69 -1.98 -11.21 -5.51
N ARG A 70 -1.61 -12.46 -5.84
CA ARG A 70 -0.43 -12.76 -6.66
C ARG A 70 -0.57 -12.26 -8.09
N ASP A 71 -1.70 -12.54 -8.74
CA ASP A 71 -1.96 -12.21 -10.14
C ASP A 71 -1.91 -10.69 -10.39
N HIS A 72 -2.25 -9.89 -9.38
CA HIS A 72 -2.28 -8.43 -9.46
C HIS A 72 -1.15 -7.71 -8.71
N GLY A 73 -0.20 -8.46 -8.12
CA GLY A 73 0.92 -7.87 -7.38
C GLY A 73 0.50 -7.07 -6.14
N LEU A 74 -0.60 -7.46 -5.51
CA LEU A 74 -1.19 -6.77 -4.36
C LEU A 74 -0.74 -7.39 -3.04
N HIS A 75 -0.47 -6.53 -2.06
CA HIS A 75 -0.22 -6.93 -0.69
C HIS A 75 -1.47 -6.77 0.17
N GLN A 76 -1.80 -7.77 0.97
CA GLN A 76 -2.85 -7.62 1.97
C GLN A 76 -2.32 -6.91 3.22
N VAL A 77 -2.95 -5.81 3.63
CA VAL A 77 -2.54 -5.04 4.82
C VAL A 77 -3.18 -5.59 6.09
N THR A 78 -4.50 -5.78 6.06
CA THR A 78 -5.27 -6.26 7.20
C THR A 78 -5.63 -7.72 6.98
N CYS A 79 -5.23 -8.59 7.91
CA CYS A 79 -5.53 -10.02 7.93
C CYS A 79 -6.75 -10.26 8.85
N PRO A 80 -7.96 -10.55 8.33
CA PRO A 80 -9.12 -10.84 9.15
C PRO A 80 -8.89 -12.07 10.03
N PRO A 81 -9.52 -12.17 11.22
CA PRO A 81 -9.41 -13.34 12.07
C PRO A 81 -9.87 -14.60 11.31
N GLY A 82 -8.98 -15.59 11.18
CA GLY A 82 -9.19 -16.81 10.38
C GLY A 82 -8.34 -16.89 9.11
N CYS A 83 -7.75 -15.78 8.65
CA CYS A 83 -6.69 -15.79 7.64
C CYS A 83 -5.34 -15.99 8.35
N ALA A 84 -4.55 -16.98 7.93
CA ALA A 84 -3.27 -17.29 8.57
C ALA A 84 -2.19 -16.25 8.18
N PRO A 85 -1.42 -15.68 9.13
CA PRO A 85 -0.28 -14.85 8.79
C PRO A 85 0.75 -15.69 8.03
N GLY A 86 0.99 -15.38 6.75
CA GLY A 86 1.92 -16.11 5.89
C GLY A 86 1.30 -17.04 4.85
N CYS A 87 -0.02 -16.93 4.55
CA CYS A 87 -0.63 -17.67 3.44
C CYS A 87 -0.28 -17.09 2.04
N LEU A 88 1.02 -16.86 1.79
CA LEU A 88 1.60 -16.66 0.47
C LEU A 88 2.51 -17.87 0.20
N PRO A 89 2.12 -18.85 -0.63
CA PRO A 89 3.08 -19.84 -1.10
C PRO A 89 3.99 -19.16 -2.13
N GLY A 90 5.28 -19.03 -1.81
CA GLY A 90 6.32 -18.70 -2.78
C GLY A 90 7.13 -17.43 -2.49
N SER A 91 7.93 -17.43 -1.42
CA SER A 91 9.27 -16.86 -1.50
C SER A 91 10.24 -18.04 -1.63
N SER A 92 10.84 -18.22 -2.80
CA SER A 92 12.21 -18.74 -2.83
C SER A 92 13.15 -17.65 -2.32
#